data_AF-A0A937NN91-F1
#
_entry.id   AF-A0A937NN91-F1
#
_cell.length_a   1.000
_cell.length_b   1.000
_cell.length_c   1.000
_cell.angle_alpha   90.00
_cell.angle_beta   90.00
_cell.angle_gamma   90.00
#
_symmetry.space_group_name_H-M   'P 1'
#
loop_
_entity.id
_entity.type
_entity.pdbx_description
1 polymer ?
#
loop_
_entity_poly.entity_id
_entity_poly.type
_entity_poly.pdbx_seq_one_letter_code
_entity_poly.pdbx_strand_id
1 'polypeptide(L)'
;MTGVLWSRLLRPRMETFSFPDRAFDGLAAFNVIHHTTATGIRWVLAEMRRVLNPGGWFYATVVAREESNIVRYWIGCIIRATGLKPNIY
;
A
#
# COMPACT_ATOMS: atom_id res chain seq x y z
N MET A 1 8.79 -15.93 -28.29
CA MET A 1 8.60 -15.01 -27.15
C MET A 1 7.98 -15.80 -26.01
N THR A 2 8.80 -16.25 -25.06
CA THR A 2 8.34 -17.08 -23.93
C THR A 2 7.69 -16.18 -22.88
N GLY A 3 6.36 -16.15 -22.87
CA GLY A 3 5.56 -15.44 -21.88
C GLY A 3 5.71 -16.12 -20.53
N VAL A 4 6.42 -15.48 -19.62
CA VAL A 4 6.60 -15.98 -18.27
C VAL A 4 5.56 -15.34 -17.38
N LEU A 5 4.53 -16.10 -17.01
CA LEU A 5 3.51 -15.68 -16.06
C LEU A 5 3.79 -16.39 -14.72
N TRP A 6 4.68 -15.81 -13.91
CA TRP A 6 4.90 -16.32 -12.54
C TRP A 6 3.94 -15.62 -11.58
N SER A 7 3.06 -16.41 -10.95
CA SER A 7 2.28 -15.98 -9.80
C SER A 7 2.63 -16.87 -8.61
N ARG A 8 2.92 -16.28 -7.45
CA ARG A 8 3.20 -17.01 -6.22
C ARG A 8 2.34 -16.48 -5.09
N LEU A 9 1.44 -17.32 -4.57
CA LEU A 9 0.69 -17.02 -3.36
C LEU A 9 1.53 -17.42 -2.14
N LEU A 10 1.70 -16.48 -1.22
CA LEU A 10 2.37 -16.70 0.06
C LEU A 10 1.35 -16.51 1.20
N ARG A 11 1.65 -17.04 2.39
CA ARG A 11 0.89 -16.76 3.62
C ARG A 11 1.73 -15.95 4.64
N PRO A 12 2.20 -14.74 4.30
CA PRO A 12 2.87 -13.87 5.25
C PRO A 12 1.84 -13.12 6.12
N ARG A 13 2.34 -12.55 7.22
CA ARG A 13 1.60 -11.55 7.99
C ARG A 13 1.68 -10.21 7.25
N MET A 14 0.59 -9.43 7.19
CA MET A 14 0.56 -8.19 6.40
C MET A 14 1.44 -7.07 6.98
N GLU A 15 1.71 -7.12 8.28
CA GLU A 15 2.55 -6.15 9.00
C GLU A 15 4.05 -6.45 8.84
N THR A 16 4.43 -7.55 8.21
CA THR A 16 5.84 -7.97 8.04
C THR A 16 6.04 -8.66 6.69
N PHE A 17 6.62 -7.96 5.72
CA PHE A 17 6.85 -8.50 4.38
C PHE A 17 8.23 -9.17 4.29
N SER A 18 8.26 -10.44 3.90
CA SER A 18 9.51 -11.18 3.62
C SER A 18 10.08 -10.87 2.24
N PHE A 19 9.99 -9.61 1.81
CA PHE A 19 10.52 -9.12 0.54
C PHE A 19 11.60 -8.07 0.80
N PRO A 20 12.63 -7.98 -0.05
CA PRO A 20 13.63 -6.94 0.08
C PRO A 20 13.01 -5.55 -0.15
N ASP A 21 13.73 -4.53 0.26
CA ASP A 21 13.39 -3.15 -0.08
C ASP A 21 13.30 -3.02 -1.60
N ARG A 22 12.39 -2.18 -2.09
CA ARG A 22 12.33 -1.84 -3.52
C ARG A 22 12.12 -3.06 -4.45
N ALA A 23 11.43 -4.08 -3.96
CA ALA A 23 11.14 -5.32 -4.67
C ALA A 23 10.03 -5.20 -5.73
N PHE A 24 9.14 -4.21 -5.61
CA PHE A 24 7.94 -4.11 -6.44
C PHE A 24 7.81 -2.75 -7.10
N ASP A 25 7.42 -2.77 -8.37
CA ASP A 25 7.02 -1.56 -9.13
C ASP A 25 5.55 -1.18 -8.88
N GLY A 26 4.76 -2.12 -8.33
CA GLY A 26 3.35 -1.94 -8.07
C GLY A 26 2.86 -2.78 -6.89
N LEU A 27 1.97 -2.21 -6.08
CA LEU A 27 1.28 -2.87 -4.98
C LEU A 27 -0.22 -2.56 -5.03
N ALA A 28 -1.05 -3.58 -4.79
CA ALA A 28 -2.49 -3.44 -4.73
C ALA A 28 -3.06 -4.13 -3.49
N ALA A 29 -3.94 -3.43 -2.77
CA ALA A 29 -4.57 -3.93 -1.55
C ALA A 29 -6.07 -3.61 -1.53
N PHE A 30 -6.90 -4.61 -1.85
CA PHE A 30 -8.34 -4.45 -1.98
C PHE A 30 -9.05 -4.81 -0.68
N ASN A 31 -9.61 -3.81 0.00
CA ASN A 31 -10.45 -3.96 1.20
C ASN A 31 -9.82 -4.84 2.30
N VAL A 32 -8.49 -4.76 2.46
CA VAL A 32 -7.76 -5.69 3.33
C VAL A 32 -7.05 -4.98 4.49
N ILE A 33 -6.40 -3.84 4.21
CA ILE A 33 -5.48 -3.22 5.18
C ILE A 33 -6.19 -2.68 6.43
N HIS A 34 -7.50 -2.45 6.38
CA HIS A 34 -8.28 -1.91 7.49
C HIS A 34 -8.77 -2.98 8.49
N HIS A 35 -8.52 -4.27 8.23
CA HIS A 35 -8.84 -5.37 9.15
C HIS A 35 -7.78 -5.59 10.23
N THR A 36 -7.25 -4.49 10.78
CA THR A 36 -6.29 -4.49 11.88
C THR A 36 -6.43 -3.20 12.68
N THR A 37 -5.65 -3.04 13.75
CA THR A 37 -5.65 -1.83 14.57
C THR A 37 -5.06 -0.63 13.79
N ALA A 38 -5.31 0.60 14.25
CA ALA A 38 -4.66 1.78 13.67
C ALA A 38 -3.13 1.70 13.65
N THR A 39 -2.54 1.09 14.69
CA THR A 39 -1.10 0.79 14.75
C THR A 39 -0.70 -0.25 13.71
N GLY A 40 -1.50 -1.30 13.53
CA GLY A 40 -1.31 -2.29 12.48
C GLY A 40 -1.32 -1.66 11.08
N ILE A 41 -2.29 -0.78 10.78
CA ILE A 41 -2.37 -0.06 9.50
C ILE A 41 -1.06 0.71 9.25
N ARG A 42 -0.54 1.42 10.26
CA ARG A 42 0.72 2.15 10.14
C ARG A 42 1.90 1.24 9.80
N TRP A 43 1.98 0.05 10.41
CA TRP A 43 3.02 -0.92 10.09
C TRP A 43 2.88 -1.50 8.69
N VAL A 44 1.66 -1.86 8.26
CA VAL A 44 1.40 -2.33 6.90
C VAL A 44 1.81 -1.28 5.86
N LEU A 45 1.43 -0.02 6.07
CA LEU A 45 1.80 1.08 5.16
C LEU A 45 3.32 1.33 5.13
N ALA A 46 4.00 1.20 6.26
CA ALA A 46 5.46 1.29 6.33
C ALA A 46 6.15 0.18 5.53
N GLU A 47 5.69 -1.07 5.68
CA GLU A 47 6.23 -2.20 4.92
C GLU A 47 5.93 -2.08 3.43
N MET A 48 4.71 -1.68 3.05
CA MET A 48 4.36 -1.39 1.66
C MET A 48 5.27 -0.30 1.06
N ARG A 49 5.53 0.77 1.81
CA ARG A 49 6.43 1.84 1.38
C ARG A 49 7.88 1.39 1.23
N ARG A 50 8.34 0.45 2.07
CA ARG A 50 9.70 -0.12 2.05
C ARG A 50 9.92 -1.00 0.81
N VAL A 51 8.97 -1.90 0.54
CA VAL A 51 9.10 -2.85 -0.58
C VAL A 51 8.77 -2.23 -1.95
N LEU A 52 8.12 -1.07 -1.98
CA LEU A 52 7.81 -0.35 -3.23
C LEU A 52 9.00 0.46 -3.73
N ASN A 53 9.29 0.36 -5.03
CA ASN A 53 10.26 1.20 -5.71
C ASN A 53 9.90 2.70 -5.62
N PRO A 54 10.88 3.62 -5.58
CA PRO A 54 10.62 5.04 -5.80
C PRO A 54 9.92 5.23 -7.16
N GLY A 55 8.76 5.89 -7.16
CA GLY A 55 7.94 6.04 -8.39
C GLY A 55 7.03 4.84 -8.71
N GLY A 56 7.07 3.78 -7.89
CA GLY A 56 6.15 2.66 -8.00
C GLY A 56 4.70 3.04 -7.68
N TRP A 57 3.77 2.21 -8.13
CA TRP A 57 2.34 2.45 -8.03
C TRP A 57 1.78 1.78 -6.79
N PHE A 58 0.96 2.49 -6.02
CA PHE A 58 0.25 1.93 -4.89
C PHE A 58 -1.24 2.19 -5.05
N TYR A 59 -2.03 1.13 -4.97
CA TYR A 59 -3.49 1.18 -5.00
C TYR A 59 -4.03 0.48 -3.76
N ALA A 60 -4.91 1.15 -3.01
CA ALA A 60 -5.58 0.54 -1.87
C ALA A 60 -7.01 1.04 -1.72
N THR A 61 -7.88 0.19 -1.19
CA THR A 61 -9.25 0.56 -0.80
C THR A 61 -9.46 0.33 0.69
N VAL A 62 -10.15 1.29 1.34
CA VAL A 62 -10.50 1.25 2.76
C VAL A 62 -11.94 1.69 2.95
N VAL A 63 -12.57 1.22 4.03
CA VAL A 63 -13.93 1.66 4.39
C VAL A 63 -13.85 3.06 4.99
N ALA A 64 -14.66 3.97 4.47
CA ALA A 64 -14.87 5.29 5.06
C ALA A 64 -16.13 5.26 5.93
N ARG A 65 -16.07 5.90 7.10
CA ARG A 65 -17.23 6.01 8.01
C ARG A 65 -18.28 7.01 7.51
N GLU A 66 -17.86 8.02 6.77
CA GLU A 66 -18.73 9.04 6.20
C GLU A 66 -18.32 9.30 4.74
N GLU A 67 -19.29 9.61 3.88
CA GLU A 67 -19.06 9.87 2.46
C GLU A 67 -18.13 11.10 2.24
N SER A 68 -18.21 12.09 3.13
CA SER A 68 -17.29 13.24 3.19
C SER A 68 -15.81 12.84 3.36
N ASN A 69 -15.54 11.68 3.98
CA ASN A 69 -14.20 11.15 4.18
C ASN A 69 -13.73 10.27 3.00
N ILE A 70 -14.60 9.99 2.03
CA ILE A 70 -14.24 9.37 0.75
C ILE A 70 -13.57 10.44 -0.10
N VAL A 71 -12.28 10.66 0.09
CA VAL A 71 -11.49 11.42 -0.87
C VAL A 71 -11.41 10.59 -2.15
N ARG A 72 -12.14 11.02 -3.20
CA ARG A 72 -12.01 10.49 -4.56
C ARG A 72 -10.61 10.82 -5.09
N TYR A 73 -9.63 9.96 -4.81
CA TYR A 73 -8.32 9.96 -5.49
C TYR A 73 -8.52 9.41 -6.91
N TRP A 74 -9.12 10.19 -7.81
CA TRP A 74 -9.38 9.78 -9.19
C TRP A 74 -8.32 10.35 -10.15
N ILE A 75 -7.74 9.41 -10.90
CA ILE A 75 -7.00 9.47 -12.17
C ILE A 75 -5.77 10.38 -12.24
N GLY A 76 -4.64 9.69 -12.37
CA GLY A 76 -3.37 10.24 -12.77
C GLY A 76 -2.30 9.64 -11.90
N CYS A 77 -1.42 8.83 -12.49
CA CYS A 77 -0.15 8.45 -11.90
C CYS A 77 0.41 9.62 -11.07
N ILE A 78 0.56 9.44 -9.76
CA ILE A 78 1.33 10.21 -8.76
C ILE A 78 0.63 10.07 -7.39
N ILE A 79 1.09 9.13 -6.56
CA ILE A 79 1.13 9.41 -5.11
C ILE A 79 2.45 10.16 -4.89
N ARG A 80 2.39 11.50 -4.90
CA ARG A 80 3.51 12.31 -4.43
C ARG A 80 3.50 12.24 -2.92
N ALA A 81 4.23 11.27 -2.37
CA ALA A 81 4.66 11.32 -0.99
C ALA A 81 5.72 12.41 -0.84
N THR A 82 5.32 13.68 -0.85
CA THR A 82 6.14 14.76 -0.31
C THR A 82 6.14 14.61 1.21
N GLY A 83 7.35 14.53 1.77
CA GLY A 83 7.65 14.06 3.12
C GLY A 83 6.72 14.56 4.22
N LEU A 84 6.47 13.65 5.15
CA LEU A 84 6.37 13.86 6.60
C LEU A 84 6.35 15.35 7.01
N LYS A 85 5.17 15.86 7.35
CA LYS A 85 5.08 16.79 8.48
C LYS A 85 4.46 16.03 9.65
N PRO A 86 5.20 15.82 10.75
CA PRO A 86 4.58 15.39 11.99
C PRO A 86 3.77 16.56 12.54
N ASN A 87 2.61 16.25 13.13
CA ASN A 87 1.68 17.10 13.87
C ASN A 87 0.33 17.26 13.15
N ILE A 88 -0.63 16.42 13.53
CA ILE A 88 -1.77 16.86 14.36
C ILE A 88 -2.59 15.63 14.79
N TYR A 89 -2.71 15.53 16.13
CA TYR A 89 -3.59 14.76 17.01
C TYR A 89 -3.95 13.30 16.66
#